data_AF-A0A6A7GA50-F1
#
_entry.id   AF-A0A6A7GA50-F1
#
_cell.length_a   1.000
_cell.length_b   1.000
_cell.length_c   1.000
_cell.angle_alpha   90.00
_cell.angle_beta   90.00
_cell.angle_gamma   90.00
#
_symmetry.space_group_name_H-M   'P 1'
#
loop_
_entity.id
_entity.type
_entity.pdbx_description
1 polymer ?
#
loop_
_entity_poly.entity_id
_entity_poly.type
_entity_poly.pdbx_seq_one_letter_code
_entity_poly.pdbx_strand_id
1 'polypeptide(L)'
;MEQIGKFSKKDAKSYLEYENWLSHLRNIVPHLLDSIPPNASNWKEAIGLLKTANHEKHHLLSFYELMTAPATTILDRWFESDILKTTPATDAVVGAMLSPSQPGSAYILFHHVMGESDGQQGVWAYLEGGMGALSNSIAESAKSNGAEIRTNSSVKKILLSDESKAIGVELMDGSKIESKIVLSNCTPQRTFVEFIPDEFDWSKVTKTGRNSFINHIKNIDYSCGAFKINCAINELPNFTCAPTPKDGSPGIHHRGTIHFESKMIEIEEAFRDAICGKPARRPVIEIYPLC
;
A
#
# COMPACT_ATOMS: atom_id res chain seq x y z
N MET A 1 -8.73 -5.47 -23.80
CA MET A 1 -8.12 -6.42 -24.76
C MET A 1 -7.77 -5.80 -26.10
N GLU A 2 -8.68 -5.15 -26.82
CA GLU A 2 -8.37 -4.57 -28.15
C GLU A 2 -7.20 -3.57 -28.13
N GLN A 3 -7.11 -2.72 -27.10
CA GLN A 3 -6.01 -1.75 -26.97
C GLN A 3 -4.65 -2.44 -26.75
N ILE A 4 -4.60 -3.49 -25.94
CA ILE A 4 -3.39 -4.32 -25.76
C ILE A 4 -3.01 -5.00 -27.07
N GLY A 5 -4.01 -5.50 -27.81
CA GLY A 5 -3.85 -6.19 -29.08
C GLY A 5 -3.20 -5.35 -30.19
N LYS A 6 -3.20 -4.02 -30.05
CA LYS A 6 -2.46 -3.11 -30.95
C LYS A 6 -0.93 -3.27 -30.81
N PHE A 7 -0.45 -3.73 -29.65
CA PHE A 7 0.98 -3.94 -29.37
C PHE A 7 1.37 -5.41 -29.44
N SER A 8 0.56 -6.30 -28.85
CA SER A 8 0.69 -7.74 -29.03
C SER A 8 -0.65 -8.46 -28.86
N LYS A 9 -1.02 -9.27 -29.86
CA LYS A 9 -2.18 -10.15 -29.79
C LYS A 9 -2.02 -11.26 -28.76
N LYS A 10 -0.79 -11.71 -28.54
CA LYS A 10 -0.47 -12.74 -27.55
C LYS A 10 -0.66 -12.17 -26.15
N ASP A 11 -0.12 -10.99 -25.89
CA ASP A 11 -0.31 -10.28 -24.62
C ASP A 11 -1.79 -10.01 -24.32
N ALA A 12 -2.59 -9.62 -25.31
CA ALA A 12 -4.02 -9.41 -25.12
C ALA A 12 -4.77 -10.69 -24.67
N LYS A 13 -4.28 -11.87 -25.08
CA LYS A 13 -4.81 -13.16 -24.59
C LYS A 13 -4.26 -13.47 -23.20
N SER A 14 -2.94 -13.37 -23.02
CA SER A 14 -2.26 -13.67 -21.76
C SER A 14 -2.72 -12.77 -20.61
N TYR A 15 -3.16 -11.54 -20.89
CA TYR A 15 -3.67 -10.62 -19.87
C TYR A 15 -4.95 -11.15 -19.19
N LEU A 16 -5.85 -11.80 -19.93
CA LEU A 16 -7.02 -12.44 -19.31
C LEU A 16 -6.63 -13.60 -18.38
N GLU A 17 -5.65 -14.40 -18.79
CA GLU A 17 -5.13 -15.50 -18.00
C GLU A 17 -4.39 -14.99 -16.75
N TYR A 18 -3.66 -13.88 -16.87
CA TYR A 18 -3.01 -13.17 -15.78
C TYR A 18 -4.01 -12.62 -14.76
N GLU A 19 -5.07 -11.94 -15.21
CA GLU A 19 -6.12 -11.41 -14.33
C GLU A 19 -6.85 -12.52 -13.55
N ASN A 20 -7.14 -13.64 -14.23
CA ASN A 20 -7.71 -14.83 -13.58
C ASN A 20 -6.75 -15.41 -12.54
N TRP A 21 -5.46 -15.52 -12.88
CA TRP A 21 -4.43 -15.96 -11.94
C TRP A 21 -4.35 -15.05 -10.71
N LEU A 22 -4.35 -13.73 -10.89
CA LEU A 22 -4.41 -12.77 -9.79
C LEU A 22 -5.69 -12.92 -8.97
N SER A 23 -6.84 -13.18 -9.59
CA SER A 23 -8.11 -13.43 -8.89
C SER A 23 -8.02 -14.59 -7.90
N HIS A 24 -7.40 -15.70 -8.30
CA HIS A 24 -7.20 -16.84 -7.38
C HIS A 24 -6.29 -16.49 -6.20
N LEU A 25 -5.28 -15.64 -6.43
CA LEU A 25 -4.40 -15.18 -5.36
C LEU A 25 -5.10 -14.22 -4.40
N ARG A 26 -6.02 -13.38 -4.90
CA ARG A 26 -6.84 -12.47 -4.07
C ARG A 26 -7.73 -13.21 -3.09
N ASN A 27 -8.25 -14.38 -3.46
CA ASN A 27 -9.05 -15.22 -2.56
C ASN A 27 -8.31 -15.66 -1.29
N ILE A 28 -6.97 -15.65 -1.30
CA ILE A 28 -6.15 -15.99 -0.13
C ILE A 28 -6.11 -14.82 0.88
N VAL A 29 -6.27 -13.58 0.42
CA VAL A 29 -6.00 -12.37 1.22
C VAL A 29 -6.97 -12.17 2.39
N PRO A 30 -8.30 -12.25 2.24
CA PRO A 30 -9.22 -12.04 3.36
C PRO A 30 -8.95 -12.98 4.54
N HIS A 31 -8.65 -14.24 4.21
CA HIS A 31 -8.29 -15.25 5.18
C HIS A 31 -7.02 -14.94 5.97
N LEU A 32 -6.05 -14.27 5.36
CA LEU A 32 -4.81 -13.86 6.03
C LEU A 32 -5.02 -12.60 6.87
N LEU A 33 -5.79 -11.62 6.37
CA LEU A 33 -6.02 -10.34 7.06
C LEU A 33 -6.88 -10.48 8.32
N ASP A 34 -7.89 -11.36 8.29
CA ASP A 34 -8.77 -11.61 9.45
C ASP A 34 -8.21 -12.65 10.43
N SER A 35 -7.07 -13.25 10.10
CA SER A 35 -6.40 -14.22 10.98
C SER A 35 -5.39 -13.53 11.89
N ILE A 36 -5.26 -14.06 13.11
CA ILE A 36 -4.16 -13.66 14.01
C ILE A 36 -2.84 -14.00 13.30
N PRO A 37 -1.91 -13.04 13.14
CA PRO A 37 -0.64 -13.30 12.50
C PRO A 37 0.10 -14.39 13.28
N PRO A 38 0.72 -15.36 12.60
CA PRO A 38 1.33 -16.48 13.27
C PRO A 38 2.52 -15.99 14.07
N ASN A 39 2.66 -16.46 15.30
CA ASN A 39 3.93 -16.32 15.97
C ASN A 39 4.95 -17.21 15.24
N ALA A 40 5.94 -16.60 14.58
CA ALA A 40 6.99 -17.32 13.87
C ALA A 40 7.79 -18.30 14.77
N SER A 41 7.75 -18.10 16.09
CA SER A 41 8.35 -19.03 17.07
C SER A 41 7.45 -20.22 17.43
N ASN A 42 6.19 -20.23 16.99
CA ASN A 42 5.22 -21.29 17.22
C ASN A 42 4.79 -21.96 15.90
N TRP A 43 5.49 -23.02 15.52
CA TRP A 43 5.23 -23.79 14.29
C TRP A 43 3.79 -24.34 14.20
N LYS A 44 3.07 -24.50 15.32
CA LYS A 44 1.67 -24.94 15.33
C LYS A 44 0.71 -23.85 14.84
N GLU A 45 1.04 -22.57 15.07
CA GLU A 45 0.26 -21.44 14.55
C GLU A 45 0.49 -21.26 13.05
N ALA A 46 1.71 -21.53 12.56
CA ALA A 46 2.00 -21.58 11.13
C ALA A 46 1.16 -22.66 10.38
N ILE A 47 0.86 -23.79 11.04
CA ILE A 47 -0.04 -24.82 10.50
C ILE A 47 -1.50 -24.33 10.42
N GLY A 48 -1.92 -23.43 11.33
CA GLY A 48 -3.24 -22.80 11.30
C GLY A 48 -3.48 -22.02 10.00
N LEU A 49 -2.50 -21.22 9.58
CA LEU A 49 -2.56 -20.46 8.32
C LEU A 49 -2.58 -21.38 7.10
N LEU A 50 -1.79 -22.45 7.10
CA LEU A 50 -1.81 -23.45 6.03
C LEU A 50 -3.19 -24.14 5.89
N LYS A 51 -3.97 -24.22 6.96
CA LYS A 51 -5.36 -24.74 6.91
C LYS A 51 -6.33 -23.70 6.35
N THR A 52 -6.15 -22.42 6.63
CA THR A 52 -6.97 -21.35 6.04
C THR A 52 -6.65 -21.16 4.55
N ALA A 53 -5.38 -21.32 4.18
CA ALA A 53 -4.90 -21.36 2.80
C ALA A 53 -5.28 -22.66 2.05
N ASN A 54 -5.99 -23.59 2.69
CA ASN A 54 -6.35 -24.89 2.12
C ASN A 54 -7.35 -24.78 0.95
N HIS A 55 -8.15 -23.71 0.89
CA HIS A 55 -9.11 -23.51 -0.19
C HIS A 55 -8.44 -23.24 -1.55
N GLU A 56 -7.23 -22.67 -1.55
CA GLU A 56 -6.48 -22.28 -2.76
C GLU A 56 -5.08 -22.90 -2.77
N LYS A 57 -4.93 -24.15 -2.28
CA LYS A 57 -3.62 -24.84 -2.13
C LYS A 57 -2.77 -24.82 -3.39
N HIS A 58 -3.42 -24.96 -4.53
CA HIS A 58 -2.77 -25.00 -5.83
C HIS A 58 -2.09 -23.67 -6.20
N HIS A 59 -2.48 -22.58 -5.55
CA HIS A 59 -1.97 -21.24 -5.79
C HIS A 59 -1.03 -20.73 -4.69
N LEU A 60 -0.77 -21.49 -3.62
CA LEU A 60 0.10 -21.03 -2.51
C LEU A 60 1.54 -20.78 -2.92
N LEU A 61 2.08 -21.60 -3.83
CA LEU A 61 3.43 -21.38 -4.33
C LEU A 61 3.50 -20.09 -5.18
N SER A 62 2.50 -19.88 -6.04
CA SER A 62 2.37 -18.65 -6.83
C SER A 62 2.15 -17.43 -5.95
N PHE A 63 1.38 -17.57 -4.85
CA PHE A 63 1.19 -16.52 -3.86
C PHE A 63 2.53 -16.18 -3.19
N TYR A 64 3.24 -17.17 -2.67
CA TYR A 64 4.56 -16.96 -2.06
C TYR A 64 5.55 -16.32 -3.02
N GLU A 65 5.58 -16.77 -4.27
CA GLU A 65 6.38 -16.18 -5.33
C GLU A 65 6.00 -14.71 -5.55
N LEU A 66 4.72 -14.40 -5.73
CA LEU A 66 4.24 -13.02 -5.90
C LEU A 66 4.59 -12.13 -4.71
N MET A 67 4.56 -12.67 -3.48
CA MET A 67 4.89 -11.92 -2.26
C MET A 67 6.39 -11.59 -2.12
N THR A 68 7.27 -12.33 -2.80
CA THR A 68 8.73 -12.24 -2.57
C THR A 68 9.54 -11.90 -3.82
N ALA A 69 9.02 -12.18 -5.00
CA ALA A 69 9.73 -11.99 -6.26
C ALA A 69 9.80 -10.51 -6.67
N PRO A 70 10.75 -10.17 -7.57
CA PRO A 70 10.68 -8.96 -8.36
C PRO A 70 9.44 -8.94 -9.27
N ALA A 71 8.86 -7.76 -9.47
CA ALA A 71 7.78 -7.55 -10.42
C ALA A 71 8.23 -7.89 -11.84
N THR A 72 9.48 -7.61 -12.21
CA THR A 72 10.03 -7.99 -13.53
C THR A 72 9.94 -9.48 -13.79
N THR A 73 10.26 -10.33 -12.80
CA THR A 73 10.15 -11.78 -12.91
C THR A 73 8.72 -12.25 -13.19
N ILE A 74 7.74 -11.61 -12.56
CA ILE A 74 6.32 -11.94 -12.80
C ILE A 74 5.89 -11.41 -14.17
N LEU A 75 6.15 -10.15 -14.48
CA LEU A 75 5.66 -9.51 -15.70
C LEU A 75 6.31 -10.07 -16.98
N ASP A 76 7.61 -10.38 -16.96
CA ASP A 76 8.32 -10.99 -18.10
C ASP A 76 7.85 -12.43 -18.39
N ARG A 77 7.27 -13.12 -17.40
CA ARG A 77 6.65 -14.44 -17.61
C ARG A 77 5.37 -14.35 -18.45
N TRP A 78 4.59 -13.29 -18.24
CA TRP A 78 3.24 -13.15 -18.78
C TRP A 78 3.19 -12.36 -20.10
N PHE A 79 4.07 -11.36 -20.26
CA PHE A 79 3.94 -10.36 -21.32
C PHE A 79 5.24 -10.17 -22.10
N GLU A 80 5.11 -9.86 -23.38
CA GLU A 80 6.26 -9.60 -24.26
C GLU A 80 6.41 -8.13 -24.65
N SER A 81 5.32 -7.35 -24.68
CA SER A 81 5.38 -5.93 -25.03
C SER A 81 5.86 -5.07 -23.86
N ASP A 82 6.83 -4.20 -24.14
CA ASP A 82 7.36 -3.27 -23.14
C ASP A 82 6.27 -2.39 -22.55
N ILE A 83 5.35 -1.90 -23.38
CA ILE A 83 4.28 -1.02 -22.92
C ILE A 83 3.36 -1.71 -21.90
N LEU A 84 2.96 -2.97 -22.17
CA LEU A 84 2.08 -3.70 -21.25
C LEU A 84 2.82 -4.13 -19.99
N LYS A 85 4.12 -4.41 -20.05
CA LYS A 85 4.90 -4.67 -18.83
C LYS A 85 5.08 -3.41 -17.99
N THR A 86 5.29 -2.28 -18.64
CA THR A 86 5.61 -1.03 -17.95
C THR A 86 4.42 -0.49 -17.15
N THR A 87 3.20 -0.59 -17.68
CA THR A 87 1.99 -0.13 -16.97
C THR A 87 1.80 -0.77 -15.58
N PRO A 88 1.70 -2.10 -15.41
CA PRO A 88 1.64 -2.73 -14.09
C PRO A 88 2.96 -2.62 -13.31
N ALA A 89 4.10 -2.41 -13.98
CA ALA A 89 5.35 -2.15 -13.27
C ALA A 89 5.37 -0.79 -12.55
N THR A 90 4.57 0.19 -12.97
CA THR A 90 4.40 1.41 -12.16
C THR A 90 3.70 1.09 -10.85
N ASP A 91 2.65 0.25 -10.88
CA ASP A 91 1.93 -0.18 -9.68
C ASP A 91 2.82 -0.97 -8.71
N ALA A 92 3.87 -1.61 -9.23
CA ALA A 92 4.87 -2.33 -8.43
C ALA A 92 5.81 -1.42 -7.62
N VAL A 93 5.77 -0.10 -7.85
CA VAL A 93 6.65 0.87 -7.17
C VAL A 93 5.89 2.03 -6.53
N VAL A 94 4.58 2.16 -6.73
CA VAL A 94 3.77 3.22 -6.13
C VAL A 94 3.91 3.20 -4.60
N GLY A 95 4.27 4.35 -4.04
CA GLY A 95 4.38 4.55 -2.59
C GLY A 95 5.63 3.96 -1.94
N ALA A 96 6.49 3.25 -2.68
CA ALA A 96 7.69 2.62 -2.16
C ALA A 96 8.96 3.18 -2.81
N MET A 97 10.03 3.33 -2.01
CA MET A 97 11.37 3.59 -2.55
C MET A 97 11.99 2.28 -3.04
N LEU A 98 11.46 1.72 -4.13
CA LEU A 98 11.83 0.41 -4.68
C LEU A 98 11.79 0.42 -6.22
N SER A 99 12.58 -0.45 -6.87
CA SER A 99 12.54 -0.71 -8.31
C SER A 99 11.79 -2.01 -8.67
N PRO A 100 11.25 -2.14 -9.90
CA PRO A 100 10.57 -3.36 -10.33
C PRO A 100 11.43 -4.62 -10.30
N SER A 101 12.76 -4.50 -10.36
CA SER A 101 13.69 -5.63 -10.29
C SER A 101 14.09 -6.03 -8.88
N GLN A 102 13.70 -5.28 -7.84
CA GLN A 102 14.00 -5.66 -6.47
C GLN A 102 12.97 -6.66 -5.91
N PRO A 103 13.43 -7.66 -5.13
CA PRO A 103 12.54 -8.58 -4.43
C PRO A 103 11.47 -7.85 -3.60
N GLY A 104 10.23 -8.34 -3.65
CA GLY A 104 9.10 -7.75 -2.95
C GLY A 104 8.35 -6.67 -3.74
N SER A 105 8.84 -6.21 -4.89
CA SER A 105 8.10 -5.27 -5.75
C SER A 105 6.82 -5.91 -6.34
N ALA A 106 6.83 -7.22 -6.59
CA ALA A 106 5.63 -7.92 -7.05
C ALA A 106 4.51 -7.93 -6.00
N TYR A 107 4.84 -7.90 -4.70
CA TYR A 107 3.86 -7.72 -3.65
C TYR A 107 3.18 -6.36 -3.73
N ILE A 108 3.93 -5.29 -4.02
CA ILE A 108 3.37 -3.94 -4.13
C ILE A 108 2.37 -3.87 -5.28
N LEU A 109 2.70 -4.47 -6.43
CA LEU A 109 1.75 -4.62 -7.54
C LEU A 109 0.47 -5.31 -7.05
N PHE A 110 0.62 -6.46 -6.39
CA PHE A 110 -0.53 -7.22 -5.89
C PHE A 110 -1.35 -6.46 -4.84
N HIS A 111 -0.68 -5.71 -3.96
CA HIS A 111 -1.30 -4.90 -2.92
C HIS A 111 -2.30 -3.88 -3.49
N HIS A 112 -1.99 -3.31 -4.66
CA HIS A 112 -2.87 -2.36 -5.34
C HIS A 112 -4.10 -3.00 -6.00
N VAL A 113 -4.12 -4.33 -6.15
CA VAL A 113 -5.23 -5.06 -6.75
C VAL A 113 -5.90 -6.05 -5.79
N MET A 114 -5.41 -6.19 -4.54
CA MET A 114 -5.97 -7.14 -3.57
C MET A 114 -7.25 -6.66 -2.88
N GLY A 115 -7.53 -5.36 -2.92
CA GLY A 115 -8.68 -4.75 -2.24
C GLY A 115 -10.03 -5.07 -2.88
N GLU A 116 -11.11 -4.72 -2.21
CA GLU A 116 -12.47 -4.81 -2.69
C GLU A 116 -13.17 -3.46 -2.51
N SER A 117 -14.00 -3.08 -3.49
CA SER A 117 -14.90 -1.93 -3.38
C SER A 117 -16.27 -2.32 -3.89
N ASP A 118 -17.31 -2.11 -3.07
CA ASP A 118 -18.71 -2.40 -3.41
C ASP A 118 -18.93 -3.83 -3.95
N GLY A 119 -18.35 -4.83 -3.28
CA GLY A 119 -18.43 -6.24 -3.68
C GLY A 119 -17.61 -6.63 -4.91
N GLN A 120 -16.86 -5.69 -5.51
CA GLN A 120 -16.00 -5.94 -6.66
C GLN A 120 -14.53 -5.98 -6.23
N GLN A 121 -13.86 -7.09 -6.53
CA GLN A 121 -12.46 -7.31 -6.17
C GLN A 121 -11.49 -6.70 -7.18
N GLY A 122 -10.39 -6.13 -6.69
CA GLY A 122 -9.31 -5.52 -7.45
C GLY A 122 -9.74 -4.37 -8.35
N VAL A 123 -10.78 -3.65 -7.94
CA VAL A 123 -11.22 -2.43 -8.64
C VAL A 123 -10.78 -1.20 -7.88
N TRP A 124 -10.50 -0.15 -8.64
CA TRP A 124 -10.34 1.20 -8.12
C TRP A 124 -11.67 1.95 -8.24
N ALA A 125 -12.05 2.66 -7.18
CA ALA A 125 -13.28 3.43 -7.14
C ALA A 125 -12.99 4.88 -6.74
N TYR A 126 -13.74 5.79 -7.33
CA TYR A 126 -13.78 7.18 -6.91
C TYR A 126 -14.87 7.36 -5.86
N LEU A 127 -14.51 7.96 -4.74
CA LEU A 127 -15.47 8.30 -3.69
C LEU A 127 -16.14 9.63 -4.03
N GLU A 128 -17.47 9.63 -3.98
CA GLU A 128 -18.24 10.87 -4.06
C GLU A 128 -17.85 11.80 -2.89
N GLY A 129 -17.55 13.07 -3.20
CA GLY A 129 -17.00 14.02 -2.22
C GLY A 129 -15.51 13.81 -1.88
N GLY A 130 -14.84 12.86 -2.53
CA GLY A 130 -13.42 12.58 -2.39
C GLY A 130 -13.03 11.88 -1.07
N MET A 131 -11.74 11.65 -0.87
CA MET A 131 -11.21 10.93 0.31
C MET A 131 -11.55 11.58 1.66
N GLY A 132 -11.78 12.90 1.66
CA GLY A 132 -12.22 13.63 2.85
C GLY A 132 -13.61 13.22 3.31
N ALA A 133 -14.52 12.94 2.37
CA ALA A 133 -15.87 12.45 2.69
C ALA A 133 -15.82 11.10 3.40
N LEU A 134 -15.00 10.15 2.93
CA LEU A 134 -14.83 8.85 3.60
C LEU A 134 -14.34 9.02 5.04
N SER A 135 -13.30 9.84 5.26
CA SER A 135 -12.75 10.08 6.59
C SER A 135 -13.79 10.73 7.51
N ASN A 136 -14.58 11.67 6.99
CA ASN A 136 -15.66 12.32 7.72
C ASN A 136 -16.79 11.35 8.07
N SER A 137 -17.22 10.50 7.14
CA SER A 137 -18.26 9.48 7.39
C SER A 137 -17.87 8.51 8.50
N ILE A 138 -16.59 8.08 8.52
CA ILE A 138 -16.06 7.24 9.61
C ILE A 138 -16.11 8.01 10.95
N ALA A 139 -15.67 9.28 10.95
CA ALA A 139 -15.68 10.12 12.13
C ALA A 139 -17.10 10.39 12.66
N GLU A 140 -18.07 10.62 11.78
CA GLU A 140 -19.48 10.83 12.11
C GLU A 140 -20.12 9.57 12.71
N SER A 141 -19.88 8.41 12.09
CA SER A 141 -20.34 7.12 12.62
C SER A 141 -19.75 6.82 14.00
N ALA A 142 -18.46 7.12 14.21
CA ALA A 142 -17.84 6.98 15.52
C ALA A 142 -18.51 7.90 16.56
N LYS A 143 -18.72 9.18 16.22
CA LYS A 143 -19.39 10.16 17.10
C LYS A 143 -20.83 9.78 17.42
N SER A 144 -21.59 9.27 16.44
CA SER A 144 -22.97 8.82 16.70
C SER A 144 -23.04 7.62 17.65
N ASN A 145 -21.95 6.86 17.76
CA ASN A 145 -21.77 5.78 18.72
C ASN A 145 -21.06 6.24 20.02
N GLY A 146 -20.96 7.55 20.26
CA GLY A 146 -20.45 8.12 21.51
C GLY A 146 -18.94 8.35 21.56
N ALA A 147 -18.21 8.18 20.46
CA ALA A 147 -16.79 8.50 20.42
C ALA A 147 -16.54 10.02 20.51
N GLU A 148 -15.56 10.42 21.31
CA GLU A 148 -15.05 11.79 21.32
C GLU A 148 -13.82 11.89 20.41
N ILE A 149 -13.81 12.88 19.50
CA ILE A 149 -12.68 13.13 18.60
C ILE A 149 -12.07 14.48 18.95
N ARG A 150 -10.81 14.46 19.42
CA ARG A 150 -10.04 15.67 19.74
C ARG A 150 -8.96 15.91 18.68
N THR A 151 -9.08 17.00 17.95
CA THR A 151 -8.03 17.48 17.03
C THR A 151 -7.04 18.38 17.78
N ASN A 152 -5.88 18.66 17.18
CA ASN A 152 -4.84 19.50 17.79
C ASN A 152 -4.40 19.03 19.19
N SER A 153 -4.57 17.74 19.48
CA SER A 153 -4.34 17.12 20.79
C SER A 153 -3.18 16.12 20.69
N SER A 154 -1.98 16.64 20.43
CA SER A 154 -0.81 15.80 20.20
C SER A 154 -0.45 15.00 21.47
N VAL A 155 -0.36 13.68 21.34
CA VAL A 155 0.13 12.79 22.39
C VAL A 155 1.63 13.03 22.59
N LYS A 156 2.02 13.19 23.85
CA LYS A 156 3.40 13.31 24.30
C LYS A 156 3.99 11.97 24.71
N LYS A 157 3.25 11.20 25.51
CA LYS A 157 3.64 9.84 25.93
C LYS A 157 2.45 8.99 26.33
N ILE A 158 2.64 7.68 26.30
CA ILE A 158 1.72 6.69 26.87
C ILE A 158 2.01 6.59 28.36
N LEU A 159 0.96 6.63 29.17
CA LEU A 159 1.02 6.45 30.62
C LEU A 159 1.01 4.96 30.93
N LEU A 160 1.93 4.52 31.79
CA LEU A 160 2.12 3.13 32.17
C LEU A 160 1.97 2.99 33.69
N SER A 161 1.33 1.91 34.13
CA SER A 161 1.31 1.53 35.55
C SER A 161 2.61 0.84 35.97
N ASP A 162 2.79 0.62 37.27
CA ASP A 162 3.94 -0.11 37.83
C ASP A 162 4.08 -1.55 37.28
N GLU A 163 2.93 -2.14 36.90
CA GLU A 163 2.81 -3.45 36.25
C GLU A 163 3.06 -3.40 34.73
N SER A 164 3.55 -2.28 34.19
CA SER A 164 3.81 -2.09 32.76
C SER A 164 2.56 -2.18 31.85
N LYS A 165 1.38 -1.84 32.38
CA LYS A 165 0.14 -1.77 31.60
C LYS A 165 -0.13 -0.33 31.15
N ALA A 166 -0.59 -0.15 29.91
CA ALA A 166 -1.06 1.14 29.45
C ALA A 166 -2.31 1.56 30.23
N ILE A 167 -2.29 2.78 30.79
CA ILE A 167 -3.37 3.35 31.61
C ILE A 167 -3.88 4.70 31.07
N GLY A 168 -3.43 5.10 29.89
CA GLY A 168 -3.82 6.36 29.27
C GLY A 168 -2.71 7.02 28.46
N VAL A 169 -2.88 8.30 28.18
CA VAL A 169 -1.91 9.14 27.48
C VAL A 169 -1.77 10.51 28.14
N GLU A 170 -0.58 11.09 28.07
CA GLU A 170 -0.31 12.49 28.37
C GLU A 170 -0.23 13.27 27.06
N LEU A 171 -0.91 14.41 26.97
CA LEU A 171 -0.85 15.32 25.83
C LEU A 171 0.29 16.34 25.99
N MET A 172 0.64 17.02 24.90
CA MET A 172 1.71 18.03 24.90
C MET A 172 1.43 19.22 25.83
N ASP A 173 0.16 19.53 26.11
CA ASP A 173 -0.25 20.58 27.04
C ASP A 173 -0.17 20.15 28.53
N GLY A 174 0.23 18.90 28.80
CA GLY A 174 0.34 18.32 30.13
C GLY A 174 -0.96 17.69 30.66
N SER A 175 -2.07 17.80 29.93
CA SER A 175 -3.31 17.10 30.28
C SER A 175 -3.14 15.59 30.14
N LYS A 176 -3.92 14.83 30.92
CA LYS A 176 -3.89 13.37 30.93
C LYS A 176 -5.27 12.82 30.60
N ILE A 177 -5.29 11.80 29.75
CA ILE A 177 -6.49 11.06 29.40
C ILE A 177 -6.28 9.63 29.89
N GLU A 178 -7.02 9.24 30.92
CA GLU A 178 -6.98 7.88 31.44
C GLU A 178 -7.79 6.93 30.57
N SER A 179 -7.26 5.73 30.35
CA SER A 179 -7.97 4.68 29.62
C SER A 179 -7.51 3.30 30.06
N LYS A 180 -8.37 2.29 29.91
CA LYS A 180 -8.00 0.89 30.18
C LYS A 180 -7.22 0.25 29.02
N ILE A 181 -7.37 0.83 27.82
CA ILE A 181 -6.81 0.34 26.57
C ILE A 181 -6.31 1.54 25.78
N VAL A 182 -5.13 1.41 25.18
CA VAL A 182 -4.57 2.38 24.24
C VAL A 182 -4.33 1.66 22.92
N LEU A 183 -4.99 2.13 21.86
CA LEU A 183 -4.76 1.66 20.49
C LEU A 183 -4.02 2.77 19.74
N SER A 184 -2.81 2.48 19.26
CA SER A 184 -2.00 3.45 18.52
C SER A 184 -2.07 3.15 17.02
N ASN A 185 -2.54 4.14 16.24
CA ASN A 185 -2.44 4.13 14.78
C ASN A 185 -1.21 4.92 14.28
N CYS A 186 -0.33 5.37 15.18
CA CYS A 186 0.92 6.01 14.80
C CYS A 186 1.93 4.97 14.32
N THR A 187 2.98 5.43 13.61
CA THR A 187 4.07 4.55 13.19
C THR A 187 4.69 3.82 14.40
N PRO A 188 5.29 2.63 14.20
CA PRO A 188 6.02 1.94 15.25
C PRO A 188 7.09 2.81 15.91
N GLN A 189 7.76 3.67 15.13
CA GLN A 189 8.73 4.64 15.63
C GLN A 189 8.09 5.58 16.65
N ARG A 190 6.98 6.24 16.30
CA ARG A 190 6.26 7.14 17.21
C ARG A 190 5.77 6.40 18.45
N THR A 191 5.14 5.25 18.24
CA THR A 191 4.52 4.49 19.34
C THR A 191 5.53 3.95 20.33
N PHE A 192 6.56 3.24 19.87
CA PHE A 192 7.44 2.47 20.74
C PHE A 192 8.76 3.15 21.09
N VAL A 193 9.18 4.13 20.29
CA VAL A 193 10.44 4.87 20.54
C VAL A 193 10.16 6.24 21.15
N GLU A 194 9.11 6.94 20.72
CA GLU A 194 8.85 8.31 21.18
C GLU A 194 7.81 8.38 22.31
N PHE A 195 6.74 7.57 22.25
CA PHE A 195 5.67 7.64 23.25
C PHE A 195 5.88 6.73 24.47
N ILE A 196 6.72 5.69 24.37
CA ILE A 196 7.08 4.87 25.53
C ILE A 196 8.23 5.54 26.28
N PRO A 197 8.12 5.78 27.60
CA PRO A 197 9.19 6.37 28.39
C PRO A 197 10.51 5.58 28.30
N ASP A 198 11.66 6.29 28.29
CA ASP A 198 12.96 5.65 28.16
C ASP A 198 13.30 4.73 29.33
N GLU A 199 12.83 5.09 30.53
CA GLU A 199 12.93 4.32 31.76
C GLU A 199 12.06 3.04 31.78
N PHE A 200 11.26 2.79 30.75
CA PHE A 200 10.45 1.58 30.68
C PHE A 200 11.32 0.31 30.60
N ASP A 201 11.07 -0.60 31.54
CA ASP A 201 11.72 -1.91 31.59
C ASP A 201 11.05 -2.91 30.62
N TRP A 202 11.61 -2.98 29.42
CA TRP A 202 11.17 -3.89 28.35
C TRP A 202 11.33 -5.37 28.68
N SER A 203 12.10 -5.74 29.71
CA SER A 203 12.22 -7.15 30.13
C SER A 203 10.90 -7.69 30.68
N LYS A 204 10.02 -6.81 31.17
CA LYS A 204 8.68 -7.17 31.66
C LYS A 204 7.72 -7.62 30.55
N VAL A 205 7.95 -7.22 29.31
CA VAL A 205 7.03 -7.45 28.18
C VAL A 205 7.63 -8.27 27.05
N THR A 206 8.96 -8.42 26.99
CA THR A 206 9.63 -9.20 25.93
C THR A 206 10.75 -10.06 26.50
N LYS A 207 10.82 -11.34 26.08
CA LYS A 207 11.90 -12.26 26.49
C LYS A 207 13.28 -11.83 26.01
N THR A 208 13.34 -11.09 24.89
CA THR A 208 14.58 -10.58 24.29
C THR A 208 14.99 -9.20 24.82
N GLY A 209 14.17 -8.59 25.68
CA GLY A 209 14.38 -7.24 26.22
C GLY A 209 14.27 -6.11 25.18
N ARG A 210 14.66 -4.90 25.59
CA ARG A 210 14.58 -3.65 24.80
C ARG A 210 15.31 -3.75 23.46
N ASN A 211 16.47 -4.40 23.43
CA ASN A 211 17.46 -4.15 22.39
C ASN A 211 17.07 -4.73 21.03
N SER A 212 16.59 -5.97 20.91
CA SER A 212 16.27 -6.51 19.59
C SER A 212 15.04 -5.85 18.94
N PHE A 213 13.98 -5.63 19.74
CA PHE A 213 12.72 -5.05 19.25
C PHE A 213 12.84 -3.57 18.90
N ILE A 214 13.37 -2.76 19.84
CA ILE A 214 13.52 -1.32 19.59
C ILE A 214 14.59 -1.06 18.52
N ASN A 215 15.67 -1.84 18.48
CA ASN A 215 16.64 -1.69 17.41
C ASN A 215 16.02 -2.03 16.05
N HIS A 216 15.18 -3.07 15.95
CA HIS A 216 14.45 -3.33 14.72
C HIS A 216 13.58 -2.14 14.30
N ILE A 217 12.77 -1.59 15.22
CA ILE A 217 11.89 -0.45 14.93
C ILE A 217 12.67 0.79 14.49
N LYS A 218 13.77 1.12 15.18
CA LYS A 218 14.62 2.27 14.86
C LYS A 218 15.30 2.16 13.49
N ASN A 219 15.41 0.95 12.95
CA ASN A 219 16.00 0.68 11.64
C ASN A 219 14.95 0.36 10.57
N ILE A 220 13.65 0.57 10.83
CA ILE A 220 12.63 0.54 9.77
C ILE A 220 12.90 1.69 8.81
N ASP A 221 13.02 1.37 7.52
CA ASP A 221 13.16 2.36 6.47
C ASP A 221 11.79 2.94 6.10
N TYR A 222 11.62 4.25 6.31
CA TYR A 222 10.42 5.01 5.93
C TYR A 222 10.65 5.84 4.66
N SER A 223 11.72 5.58 3.91
CA SER A 223 12.01 6.27 2.66
C SER A 223 10.85 6.13 1.67
N CYS A 224 10.43 7.25 1.10
CA CYS A 224 9.37 7.31 0.11
C CYS A 224 9.80 8.23 -1.03
N GLY A 225 9.68 7.76 -2.27
CA GLY A 225 10.02 8.53 -3.47
C GLY A 225 8.86 9.35 -4.04
N ALA A 226 7.73 9.44 -3.34
CA ALA A 226 6.53 10.07 -3.87
C ALA A 226 6.58 11.60 -3.77
N PHE A 227 6.22 12.26 -4.87
CA PHE A 227 6.00 13.70 -4.92
C PHE A 227 4.66 13.98 -5.61
N LYS A 228 3.80 14.77 -4.97
CA LYS A 228 2.45 15.07 -5.47
C LYS A 228 2.32 16.54 -5.81
N ILE A 229 1.89 16.82 -7.04
CA ILE A 229 1.50 18.15 -7.50
C ILE A 229 0.00 18.15 -7.74
N ASN A 230 -0.72 19.08 -7.11
CA ASN A 230 -2.13 19.31 -7.41
C ASN A 230 -2.23 20.56 -8.30
N CYS A 231 -2.77 20.38 -9.50
CA CYS A 231 -2.96 21.47 -10.47
C CYS A 231 -4.46 21.69 -10.71
N ALA A 232 -4.92 22.92 -10.54
CA ALA A 232 -6.22 23.35 -11.07
C ALA A 232 -6.03 23.79 -12.51
N ILE A 233 -6.70 23.11 -13.45
CA ILE A 233 -6.63 23.38 -14.89
C ILE A 233 -8.00 23.80 -15.42
N ASN A 234 -8.02 24.60 -16.48
CA ASN A 234 -9.24 25.17 -17.07
C ASN A 234 -9.88 24.26 -18.13
N GLU A 235 -9.16 23.23 -18.58
CA GLU A 235 -9.62 22.27 -19.60
C GLU A 235 -8.97 20.90 -19.39
N LEU A 236 -9.55 19.86 -20.00
CA LEU A 236 -9.02 18.51 -19.96
C LEU A 236 -7.71 18.40 -20.76
N PRO A 237 -6.74 17.56 -20.35
CA PRO A 237 -5.51 17.35 -21.10
C PRO A 237 -5.79 16.81 -22.52
N ASN A 238 -5.37 17.52 -23.56
CA ASN A 238 -5.59 17.09 -24.94
C ASN A 238 -4.35 16.40 -25.53
N PHE A 239 -4.42 15.10 -25.81
CA PHE A 239 -3.31 14.32 -26.34
C PHE A 239 -3.34 14.25 -27.86
N THR A 240 -2.22 14.52 -28.53
CA THR A 240 -2.12 14.45 -29.99
C THR A 240 -2.43 13.05 -30.56
N CYS A 241 -2.08 11.99 -29.81
CA CYS A 241 -2.35 10.60 -30.18
C CYS A 241 -3.76 10.12 -29.81
N ALA A 242 -4.47 10.86 -28.94
CA ALA A 242 -5.83 10.56 -28.52
C ALA A 242 -6.57 11.88 -28.23
N PRO A 243 -6.99 12.63 -29.27
CA PRO A 243 -7.55 13.95 -29.07
C PRO A 243 -8.84 13.94 -28.24
N THR A 244 -9.03 14.97 -27.43
CA THR A 244 -10.29 15.20 -26.71
C THR A 244 -11.45 15.37 -27.71
N PRO A 245 -12.63 14.79 -27.44
CA PRO A 245 -13.85 15.03 -28.21
C PRO A 245 -14.12 16.52 -28.45
N LYS A 246 -14.63 16.87 -29.65
CA LYS A 246 -14.86 18.26 -30.05
C LYS A 246 -15.90 19.00 -29.19
N ASP A 247 -16.75 18.27 -28.49
CA ASP A 247 -17.76 18.80 -27.57
C ASP A 247 -17.20 19.10 -26.16
N GLY A 248 -15.90 18.87 -25.94
CA GLY A 248 -15.23 19.09 -24.65
C GLY A 248 -15.51 18.01 -23.62
N SER A 249 -16.24 16.94 -23.97
CA SER A 249 -16.54 15.85 -23.05
C SER A 249 -15.30 14.98 -22.75
N PRO A 250 -15.23 14.33 -21.57
CA PRO A 250 -14.15 13.40 -21.27
C PRO A 250 -14.11 12.18 -22.23
N GLY A 251 -13.00 12.03 -22.95
CA GLY A 251 -12.68 10.82 -23.72
C GLY A 251 -12.36 9.63 -22.81
N ILE A 252 -12.24 8.42 -23.39
CA ILE A 252 -11.98 7.20 -22.61
C ILE A 252 -10.65 7.24 -21.84
N HIS A 253 -9.65 7.92 -22.40
CA HIS A 253 -8.33 8.10 -21.80
C HIS A 253 -8.33 9.06 -20.60
N HIS A 254 -9.38 9.87 -20.43
CA HIS A 254 -9.56 10.72 -19.25
C HIS A 254 -10.23 9.99 -18.08
N ARG A 255 -10.66 8.73 -18.26
CA ARG A 255 -11.40 7.98 -17.23
C ARG A 255 -10.51 7.06 -16.39
N GLY A 256 -9.22 7.00 -16.72
CA GLY A 256 -8.23 6.22 -16.01
C GLY A 256 -7.00 7.05 -15.65
N THR A 257 -6.03 6.41 -15.04
CA THR A 257 -4.71 6.97 -14.80
C THR A 257 -3.91 7.05 -16.10
N ILE A 258 -3.04 8.05 -16.19
CA ILE A 258 -2.22 8.29 -17.38
C ILE A 258 -0.75 8.18 -16.96
N HIS A 259 -0.08 7.18 -17.53
CA HIS A 259 1.32 6.87 -17.28
C HIS A 259 2.18 7.35 -18.45
N PHE A 260 3.37 7.86 -18.16
CA PHE A 260 4.28 8.41 -19.17
C PHE A 260 5.38 7.43 -19.57
N GLU A 261 5.53 6.37 -18.78
CA GLU A 261 6.58 5.38 -18.91
C GLU A 261 6.23 4.39 -20.01
N SER A 262 7.17 4.18 -20.92
CA SER A 262 6.98 3.27 -22.05
C SER A 262 7.77 1.98 -21.92
N LYS A 263 8.78 1.98 -21.04
CA LYS A 263 9.70 0.86 -20.77
C LYS A 263 10.02 0.79 -19.29
N MET A 264 10.10 -0.42 -18.74
CA MET A 264 10.44 -0.64 -17.32
C MET A 264 11.82 -0.06 -16.94
N ILE A 265 12.76 0.02 -17.88
CA ILE A 265 14.08 0.63 -17.63
C ILE A 265 13.97 2.10 -17.21
N GLU A 266 12.94 2.82 -17.63
CA GLU A 266 12.70 4.21 -17.22
C GLU A 266 12.41 4.29 -15.71
N ILE A 267 11.67 3.32 -15.18
CA ILE A 267 11.36 3.19 -13.75
C ILE A 267 12.63 2.83 -12.95
N GLU A 268 13.43 1.90 -13.48
CA GLU A 268 14.73 1.51 -12.90
C GLU A 268 15.71 2.68 -12.81
N GLU A 269 15.80 3.48 -13.87
CA GLU A 269 16.67 4.66 -13.92
C GLU A 269 16.19 5.75 -12.95
N ALA A 270 14.89 6.00 -12.87
CA ALA A 270 14.31 6.94 -11.91
C ALA A 270 14.64 6.54 -10.47
N PHE A 271 14.52 5.24 -10.15
CA PHE A 271 14.91 4.71 -8.84
C PHE A 271 16.41 4.88 -8.57
N ARG A 272 17.29 4.59 -9.55
CA ARG A 272 18.74 4.77 -9.40
C ARG A 272 19.12 6.21 -9.09
N ASP A 273 18.50 7.17 -9.76
CA ASP A 273 18.71 8.60 -9.47
C ASP A 273 18.27 8.91 -8.02
N ALA A 274 17.08 8.43 -7.62
CA ALA A 274 16.51 8.69 -6.30
C ALA A 274 17.38 8.16 -5.15
N ILE A 275 17.87 6.91 -5.23
CA ILE A 275 18.77 6.35 -4.20
C ILE A 275 20.14 7.02 -4.15
N CYS A 276 20.53 7.73 -5.22
CA CYS A 276 21.72 8.58 -5.23
C CYS A 276 21.45 9.98 -4.64
N GLY A 277 20.26 10.22 -4.07
CA GLY A 277 19.86 11.52 -3.53
C GLY A 277 19.59 12.58 -4.59
N LYS A 278 19.35 12.18 -5.84
CA LYS A 278 19.08 13.10 -6.96
C LYS A 278 17.62 12.97 -7.40
N PRO A 279 16.94 14.09 -7.73
CA PRO A 279 15.68 14.00 -8.45
C PRO A 279 15.87 13.21 -9.75
N ALA A 280 14.93 12.31 -10.05
CA ALA A 280 14.97 11.51 -11.27
C ALA A 280 15.02 12.41 -12.50
N ARG A 281 15.97 12.13 -13.41
CA ARG A 281 16.07 12.85 -14.70
C ARG A 281 14.81 12.71 -15.53
N ARG A 282 14.21 11.52 -15.47
CA ARG A 282 12.90 11.19 -16.02
C ARG A 282 12.07 10.58 -14.88
N PRO A 283 11.29 11.38 -14.16
CA PRO A 283 10.48 10.86 -13.06
C PRO A 283 9.40 9.94 -13.59
N VAL A 284 9.02 8.95 -12.76
CA VAL A 284 7.82 8.15 -12.99
C VAL A 284 6.61 9.05 -12.74
N ILE A 285 5.77 9.26 -13.75
CA ILE A 285 4.63 10.18 -13.70
C ILE A 285 3.34 9.40 -13.89
N GLU A 286 2.48 9.50 -12.89
CA GLU A 286 1.09 9.08 -12.96
C GLU A 286 0.19 10.31 -12.80
N ILE A 287 -0.68 10.55 -13.78
CA ILE A 287 -1.65 11.64 -13.75
C ILE A 287 -3.05 11.08 -13.47
N TYR A 288 -3.73 11.72 -12.52
CA TYR A 288 -5.12 11.46 -12.17
C TYR A 288 -5.98 12.64 -12.66
N PRO A 289 -6.64 12.52 -13.82
CA PRO A 289 -7.60 13.52 -14.28
C PRO A 289 -8.85 13.43 -13.39
N LEU A 290 -8.86 14.15 -12.28
CA LEU A 290 -10.01 14.26 -11.40
C LEU A 290 -11.02 15.21 -12.07
N CYS A 291 -12.07 14.65 -12.64
CA CYS A 291 -13.20 15.38 -13.21
C CYS A 291 -14.40 15.31 -12.27
#